data_AF-A0A530LCU2-F1
#
_entry.id   AF-A0A530LCU2-F1
#
_cell.length_a   1.000
_cell.length_b   1.000
_cell.length_c   1.000
_cell.angle_alpha   90.00
_cell.angle_beta   90.00
_cell.angle_gamma   90.00
#
_symmetry.space_group_name_H-M   'P 1'
#
loop_
_entity.id
_entity.type
_entity.pdbx_description
1 polymer ?
#
loop_
_entity_poly.entity_id
_entity_poly.type
_entity_poly.pdbx_seq_one_letter_code
_entity_poly.pdbx_strand_id
1 'polypeptide(L)' 'RRFALDVGMATPSRAAYLTFPELRLVRLEQTYQRVDAAHYAYAAPMFGYHEMLEVSPLGFVLDYPHLWRATAQLG' A
#
# COMPACT_ATOMS: atom_id res chain seq x y z
N ARG A 1 5.93 -5.89 -3.52
CA ARG A 1 6.53 -7.23 -3.77
C ARG A 1 5.65 -8.33 -3.14
N ARG A 2 5.89 -9.62 -3.44
CA ARG A 2 4.99 -10.82 -3.39
C ARG A 2 4.19 -11.07 -4.67
N PHE A 3 3.38 -10.11 -5.12
CA PHE A 3 2.48 -10.35 -6.25
C PHE A 3 3.11 -10.18 -7.65
N ALA A 4 4.30 -9.58 -7.75
CA ALA A 4 5.03 -9.36 -9.01
C ALA A 4 4.14 -8.81 -10.16
N LEU A 5 3.31 -7.82 -9.86
CA LEU A 5 2.37 -7.24 -10.83
C LEU A 5 3.09 -6.53 -11.97
N ASP A 6 2.63 -6.75 -13.19
CA ASP A 6 2.94 -5.89 -14.34
C ASP A 6 2.13 -4.58 -14.27
N VAL A 7 2.57 -3.58 -15.03
CA VAL A 7 1.86 -2.29 -15.14
C VAL A 7 0.44 -2.51 -15.67
N GLY A 8 -0.54 -1.90 -15.01
CA GLY A 8 -1.97 -2.06 -15.28
C GLY A 8 -2.62 -3.21 -14.52
N MET A 9 -1.86 -4.20 -14.02
CA MET A 9 -2.44 -5.32 -13.28
C MET A 9 -2.89 -4.92 -11.89
N ALA A 10 -4.06 -5.42 -11.50
CA ALA A 10 -4.62 -5.32 -10.16
C ALA A 10 -4.73 -6.70 -9.52
N THR A 11 -4.59 -6.76 -8.20
CA THR A 11 -4.82 -7.98 -7.43
C THR A 11 -5.49 -7.68 -6.09
N PRO A 12 -6.51 -8.45 -5.68
CA PRO A 12 -6.99 -8.41 -4.32
C PRO A 12 -5.97 -9.05 -3.38
N SER A 13 -5.84 -8.50 -2.18
CA SER A 13 -4.99 -9.00 -1.12
C SER A 13 -5.74 -8.98 0.21
N ARG A 14 -5.42 -9.93 1.06
CA ARG A 14 -5.88 -9.98 2.45
C ARG A 14 -4.67 -9.83 3.34
N ALA A 15 -4.74 -8.88 4.27
CA ALA A 15 -3.76 -8.70 5.30
C ALA A 15 -4.35 -9.04 6.67
N ALA A 16 -3.52 -9.60 7.55
CA ALA A 16 -3.79 -9.57 8.97
C ALA A 16 -3.39 -8.18 9.46
N TYR A 17 -4.39 -7.33 9.72
CA TYR A 17 -4.19 -5.96 10.19
C TYR A 17 -4.22 -5.95 11.72
N LEU A 18 -3.13 -5.48 12.33
CA LEU A 18 -3.04 -5.29 13.77
C LEU A 18 -3.57 -3.89 14.11
N THR A 19 -4.70 -3.82 14.81
CA THR A 19 -5.25 -2.54 15.25
C THR A 19 -4.42 -1.94 16.38
N PHE A 20 -4.44 -0.62 16.51
CA PHE A 20 -3.83 0.10 17.62
C PHE A 20 -4.85 1.10 18.17
N PRO A 21 -4.95 1.28 19.50
CA PRO A 21 -4.10 0.70 20.55
C PRO A 21 -4.48 -0.71 21.01
N GLU A 22 -5.58 -1.31 20.54
CA GLU A 22 -6.14 -2.53 21.13
C GLU A 22 -5.36 -3.82 20.80
N LEU A 23 -4.42 -3.77 19.85
CA LEU A 23 -3.58 -4.89 19.43
C LEU A 23 -4.39 -6.13 19.00
N ARG A 24 -5.48 -5.92 18.26
CA ARG A 24 -6.29 -7.02 17.73
C ARG A 24 -5.91 -7.30 16.29
N LEU A 25 -5.71 -8.58 15.97
CA LEU A 25 -5.60 -9.01 14.57
C LEU A 25 -6.99 -9.12 13.96
N VAL A 26 -7.25 -8.29 12.96
CA VAL A 26 -8.46 -8.32 12.15
C VAL A 26 -8.09 -8.57 10.70
N ARG A 27 -9.03 -9.09 9.93
CA ARG A 27 -8.85 -9.25 8.48
C ARG A 27 -9.08 -7.91 7.80
N LEU A 28 -8.12 -7.49 6.96
CA LEU A 28 -8.23 -6.32 6.11
C LEU A 28 -8.23 -6.73 4.64
N GLU A 29 -9.34 -6.44 3.94
CA GLU A 29 -9.39 -6.52 2.47
C GLU A 29 -8.65 -5.32 1.88
N GLN A 30 -7.83 -5.60 0.88
CA GLN A 30 -7.02 -4.62 0.19
C GLN A 30 -7.01 -4.91 -1.31
N THR A 31 -6.82 -3.88 -2.11
CA THR A 31 -6.50 -4.03 -3.53
C THR A 31 -5.24 -3.24 -3.84
N TYR A 32 -4.37 -3.84 -4.65
CA TYR A 32 -3.20 -3.18 -5.21
C TYR A 32 -3.28 -3.24 -6.73
N GLN A 33 -3.11 -2.11 -7.38
CA GLN A 33 -2.89 -2.02 -8.82
C GLN A 33 -1.56 -1.33 -9.09
N ARG A 34 -0.71 -1.93 -9.90
CA ARG A 34 0.53 -1.27 -10.33
C ARG A 34 0.20 -0.29 -11.44
N VAL A 35 0.38 1.00 -11.19
CA VAL A 35 0.08 2.05 -12.17
C VAL A 35 1.29 2.33 -13.04
N ASP A 36 2.48 2.36 -12.45
CA ASP A 36 3.74 2.45 -13.17
C ASP A 36 4.91 1.84 -12.36
N ALA A 37 6.15 2.27 -12.63
CA ALA A 37 7.33 1.79 -11.92
C ALA A 37 7.40 2.23 -10.44
N ALA A 38 6.85 3.41 -10.12
CA ALA A 38 6.94 4.05 -8.81
C ALA A 38 5.58 4.21 -8.12
N HIS A 39 4.46 3.91 -8.79
CA HIS A 39 3.12 4.15 -8.24
C HIS A 39 2.24 2.90 -8.18
N TYR A 40 1.54 2.78 -7.06
CA TYR A 40 0.50 1.77 -6.85
C TYR A 40 -0.80 2.44 -6.41
N ALA A 41 -1.90 2.20 -7.13
CA ALA A 41 -3.22 2.52 -6.62
C ALA A 41 -3.58 1.48 -5.55
N TYR A 42 -3.81 1.96 -4.34
CA TYR A 42 -4.09 1.16 -3.16
C TYR A 42 -5.48 1.48 -2.61
N ALA A 43 -6.22 0.43 -2.28
CA ALA A 43 -7.53 0.55 -1.66
C ALA A 43 -7.62 -0.29 -0.38
N ALA A 44 -8.15 0.30 0.68
CA ALA A 44 -8.56 -0.37 1.91
C ALA A 44 -9.98 0.08 2.29
N PRO A 45 -11.03 -0.58 1.75
CA PRO A 45 -12.41 -0.13 1.89
C PRO A 45 -12.90 -0.03 3.35
N MET A 46 -12.36 -0.84 4.26
CA MET A 46 -12.66 -0.76 5.70
C MET A 46 -12.44 0.65 6.27
N PHE A 47 -11.50 1.40 5.71
CA PHE A 47 -11.16 2.77 6.13
C PHE A 47 -11.63 3.84 5.13
N GLY A 48 -12.35 3.45 4.07
CA GLY A 48 -12.68 4.35 2.96
C GLY A 48 -11.44 4.93 2.26
N TYR A 49 -10.29 4.27 2.36
CA TYR A 49 -9.02 4.77 1.85
C TYR A 49 -8.77 4.28 0.43
N HIS A 50 -8.55 5.21 -0.51
CA HIS A 50 -8.33 4.95 -1.92
C HIS A 50 -7.35 5.97 -2.50
N GLU A 51 -6.05 5.66 -2.51
CA GLU A 51 -5.02 6.62 -2.90
C GLU A 51 -3.88 5.99 -3.70
N MET A 52 -3.06 6.85 -4.32
CA MET A 52 -1.83 6.45 -4.99
C MET A 52 -0.67 6.43 -3.99
N LEU A 53 -0.04 5.28 -3.81
CA LEU A 53 1.20 5.17 -3.05
C LEU A 53 2.38 5.41 -3.99
N GLU A 54 3.33 6.25 -3.57
CA GLU A 54 4.65 6.33 -4.20
C GLU A 54 5.57 5.30 -3.55
N VAL A 55 6.35 4.56 -4.34
CA VAL A 55 7.29 3.55 -3.88
C VAL A 55 8.67 3.74 -4.50
N SER A 56 9.70 3.42 -3.72
CA SER A 56 11.07 3.29 -4.20
C SER A 56 11.22 2.10 -5.17
N PRO A 57 12.32 2.02 -5.94
CA PRO A 57 12.62 0.86 -6.80
C PRO A 57 12.71 -0.48 -6.04
N LEU A 58 12.98 -0.44 -4.73
CA LEU A 58 12.99 -1.62 -3.87
C LEU A 58 11.60 -2.03 -3.38
N GLY A 59 10.60 -1.15 -3.52
CA GLY A 59 9.21 -1.38 -3.15
C GLY A 59 8.83 -0.89 -1.75
N PHE A 60 9.67 -0.07 -1.11
CA PHE A 60 9.27 0.67 0.11
C PHE A 60 8.43 1.88 -0.26
N VAL A 61 7.35 2.13 0.48
CA VAL A 61 6.52 3.33 0.31
C VAL A 61 7.35 4.56 0.68
N LEU A 62 7.30 5.58 -0.18
CA LEU A 62 7.94 6.88 0.00
C LEU A 62 6.89 7.94 0.36
N ASP A 63 5.72 7.89 -0.26
CA ASP A 63 4.57 8.73 0.08
C ASP A 63 3.32 7.87 0.26
N TYR A 64 2.69 8.04 1.42
CA TYR A 64 1.40 7.45 1.77
C TYR A 64 0.44 8.60 2.05
N PRO A 65 -0.30 9.07 1.03
CA PRO A 65 -1.11 10.29 1.13
C PRO A 65 -1.97 10.35 2.39
N HIS A 66 -2.00 11.51 3.01
CA HIS A 66 -2.75 11.80 4.24
C HIS A 66 -2.33 11.05 5.51
N LEU A 67 -1.42 10.07 5.43
CA LEU A 67 -0.95 9.31 6.59
C LEU A 67 0.50 9.63 6.95
N TRP A 68 1.43 9.45 6.01
CA TRP A 68 2.85 9.67 6.29
C TRP A 68 3.68 9.79 5.01
N ARG A 69 4.87 10.37 5.16
CA ARG A 69 5.88 10.50 4.11
C ARG A 69 7.25 10.11 4.66
N ALA A 70 8.05 9.42 3.85
CA ALA A 70 9.42 9.06 4.21
C ALA A 70 10.25 10.34 4.46
N THR A 71 11.03 10.35 5.54
CA THR A 71 11.85 11.50 5.93
C THR A 71 13.30 11.41 5.46
N ALA A 72 13.71 10.24 4.96
CA ALA A 72 15.06 10.00 4.44
C ALA A 72 14.96 9.48 3.02
N GLN A 73 15.66 10.15 2.10
CA GLN A 73 15.79 9.73 0.72
C GLN A 73 17.23 9.25 0.56
N LEU A 74 17.42 7.97 0.25
CA LEU A 74 18.73 7.48 -0.19
C LEU A 74 18.99 8.14 -1.54
N GLY A 75 19.94 9.08 -1.56
CA GLY A 75 20.40 9.77 -2.77
C GLY A 75 21.15 8.85 -3.72
#